data_AF-A0A8C1KPI4-F1
#
_entry.id   AF-A0A8C1KPI4-F1
#
_cell.length_a   1.000
_cell.length_b   1.000
_cell.length_c   1.000
_cell.angle_alpha   90.00
_cell.angle_beta   90.00
_cell.angle_gamma   90.00
#
_symmetry.space_group_name_H-M   'P 1'
#
loop_
_entity.id
_entity.type
_entity.pdbx_description
1 polymer ?
#
loop_
_entity_poly.entity_id
_entity_poly.type
_entity_poly.pdbx_seq_one_letter_code
_entity_poly.pdbx_strand_id
1 'polypeptide(L)'
;MGDYKYPGWRTYIIYHGTTMKNALRIQLEGFRCSYDGMLGPGVYPSRDKEKASHYPKYVNGQHLAIIIVRVRVAKVKRIDYQGHPLQKTLYQHGMVSSEMEEDCVYEPWQSKVLELNI
;
A
#
# COMPACT_ATOMS: atom_id res chain seq x y z
N MET A 1 11.49 -16.18 -21.65
CA MET A 1 10.86 -14.89 -21.31
C MET A 1 9.39 -15.00 -21.67
N GLY A 2 8.51 -15.17 -20.69
CA GLY A 2 7.07 -15.38 -20.93
C GLY A 2 6.33 -14.06 -21.02
N ASP A 3 5.53 -13.90 -22.08
CA ASP A 3 4.66 -12.75 -22.31
C ASP A 3 3.53 -12.70 -21.26
N TYR A 4 3.76 -11.99 -20.16
CA TYR A 4 2.68 -11.63 -19.25
C TYR A 4 1.82 -10.53 -19.90
N LYS A 5 0.81 -10.94 -20.66
CA LYS A 5 -0.32 -10.08 -21.03
C LYS A 5 -1.09 -9.73 -19.75
N TYR A 6 -0.81 -8.57 -19.17
CA TYR A 6 -1.64 -8.04 -18.08
C TYR A 6 -2.94 -7.50 -18.71
N PRO A 7 -4.11 -8.12 -18.45
CA PRO A 7 -5.38 -7.57 -18.88
C PRO A 7 -5.56 -6.22 -18.16
N GLY A 8 -6.31 -5.32 -18.78
CA GLY A 8 -6.48 -3.93 -18.37
C GLY A 8 -6.73 -3.70 -16.88
N TRP A 9 -6.59 -2.43 -16.49
CA TRP A 9 -6.83 -1.86 -15.15
C TRP A 9 -7.60 -2.77 -14.19
N ARG A 10 -6.92 -3.25 -13.15
CA ARG A 10 -7.55 -4.05 -12.08
C ARG A 10 -7.96 -3.13 -10.94
N THR A 11 -9.00 -3.52 -10.21
CA THR A 11 -9.42 -2.79 -9.01
C THR A 11 -9.32 -3.70 -7.80
N TYR A 12 -8.72 -3.21 -6.74
CA TYR A 12 -8.53 -3.93 -5.49
C TYR A 12 -9.14 -3.15 -4.33
N ILE A 13 -9.66 -3.89 -3.35
CA ILE A 13 -9.84 -3.37 -2.00
C ILE A 13 -8.54 -3.67 -1.26
N ILE A 14 -7.97 -2.64 -0.67
CA ILE A 14 -6.75 -2.70 0.11
C ILE A 14 -6.95 -1.98 1.44
N TYR A 15 -6.20 -2.40 2.45
CA TYR A 15 -6.30 -1.94 3.82
C TYR A 15 -4.99 -1.26 4.21
N HIS A 16 -5.09 -0.08 4.81
CA HIS A 16 -3.94 0.64 5.36
C HIS A 16 -4.12 0.82 6.85
N GLY A 17 -3.33 0.09 7.63
CA GLY A 17 -3.22 0.28 9.08
C GLY A 17 -2.37 1.49 9.40
N THR A 18 -2.90 2.37 10.25
CA THR A 18 -2.18 3.55 10.71
C THR A 18 -2.71 3.97 12.09
N THR A 19 -2.16 5.02 12.67
CA THR A 19 -2.71 5.58 13.91
C THR A 19 -3.98 6.37 13.62
N MET A 20 -4.92 6.43 14.57
CA MET A 20 -6.18 7.18 14.41
C MET A 20 -5.95 8.63 13.96
N LYS A 21 -4.94 9.30 14.55
CA LYS A 21 -4.53 10.65 14.17
C LYS A 21 -4.14 10.74 12.69
N ASN A 22 -3.35 9.79 12.20
CA ASN A 22 -2.96 9.74 10.79
C ASN A 22 -4.13 9.37 9.89
N ALA A 23 -5.04 8.50 10.35
CA ALA A 23 -6.20 8.10 9.58
C ALA A 23 -7.14 9.28 9.32
N LEU A 24 -7.44 10.08 10.34
CA LEU A 24 -8.20 11.33 10.20
C LEU A 24 -7.50 12.31 9.25
N ARG A 25 -6.18 12.43 9.36
CA ARG A 25 -5.39 13.27 8.45
C ARG A 25 -5.46 12.80 7.01
N ILE A 26 -5.34 11.50 6.76
CA ILE A 26 -5.45 10.90 5.42
C ILE A 26 -6.87 11.07 4.86
N GLN A 27 -7.90 11.01 5.70
CA GLN A 27 -9.27 11.25 5.26
C GLN A 27 -9.49 12.70 4.80
N LEU A 28 -8.83 13.67 5.44
CA LEU A 28 -8.91 15.09 5.12
C LEU A 28 -8.01 15.51 3.96
N GLU A 29 -6.74 15.07 3.97
CA GLU A 29 -5.69 15.53 3.06
C GLU A 29 -5.40 14.54 1.91
N GLY A 30 -5.93 13.32 2.00
CA GLY A 30 -5.51 12.20 1.16
C GLY A 30 -4.22 11.54 1.65
N PHE A 31 -3.82 10.47 0.96
CA PHE A 31 -2.59 9.76 1.26
C PHE A 31 -1.35 10.57 0.84
N ARG A 32 -0.30 10.49 1.66
CA ARG A 32 1.03 11.03 1.35
C ARG A 32 2.05 9.89 1.40
N CYS A 33 2.91 9.81 0.38
CA CYS A 33 3.98 8.81 0.35
C CYS A 33 4.95 9.01 1.51
N SER A 34 5.40 7.90 2.10
CA SER A 34 6.58 7.93 2.97
C SER A 34 7.82 8.32 2.15
N TYR A 35 8.83 8.88 2.82
CA TYR A 35 10.11 9.22 2.18
C TYR A 35 10.97 7.99 1.87
N ASP A 36 10.81 6.90 2.63
CA ASP A 36 11.52 5.63 2.43
C ASP A 36 10.64 4.48 2.93
N GLY A 37 11.06 3.25 2.61
CA GLY A 37 10.43 2.01 3.03
C GLY A 37 11.13 0.82 2.36
N MET A 38 10.65 -0.39 2.60
CA MET A 38 11.29 -1.60 2.04
C MET A 38 11.39 -1.56 0.52
N LEU A 39 10.42 -0.92 -0.15
CA LEU A 39 10.28 -0.79 -1.59
C LEU A 39 10.53 0.64 -2.10
N GLY A 40 11.13 1.49 -1.26
CA GLY A 40 11.35 2.92 -1.52
C GLY A 40 10.19 3.82 -1.07
N PRO A 41 10.11 5.06 -1.55
CA PRO A 41 9.04 5.98 -1.20
C PRO A 41 7.67 5.48 -1.68
N GLY A 42 6.65 5.53 -0.82
CA GLY A 42 5.30 5.12 -1.20
C GLY A 42 4.31 4.99 -0.05
N VAL A 43 3.09 4.57 -0.37
CA VAL A 43 2.08 4.14 0.61
C VAL A 43 2.10 2.63 0.66
N TYR A 44 2.11 2.06 1.87
CA TYR A 44 2.20 0.63 2.10
C TYR A 44 0.89 0.06 2.66
N PRO A 45 -0.05 -0.34 1.77
CA PRO A 45 -1.24 -1.06 2.18
C PRO A 45 -1.03 -2.59 2.12
N SER A 46 -2.06 -3.33 2.47
CA SER A 46 -2.12 -4.79 2.41
C SER A 46 -3.47 -5.23 1.85
N ARG A 47 -3.53 -6.34 1.12
CA ARG A 47 -4.82 -6.97 0.73
C ARG A 47 -5.44 -7.75 1.89
N ASP A 48 -4.63 -8.16 2.85
CA ASP A 48 -5.05 -8.74 4.11
C ASP A 48 -5.34 -7.65 5.16
N LYS A 49 -6.58 -7.61 5.64
CA LYS A 49 -7.07 -6.69 6.67
C LYS A 49 -6.44 -6.97 8.04
N GLU A 50 -6.31 -8.24 8.42
CA GLU A 50 -5.70 -8.63 9.70
C GLU A 50 -4.24 -8.26 9.70
N LYS A 51 -3.52 -8.47 8.59
CA LYS A 51 -2.15 -7.96 8.46
C LYS A 51 -2.08 -6.45 8.63
N ALA A 52 -2.97 -5.70 7.97
CA ALA A 52 -2.99 -4.23 8.07
C ALA A 52 -3.27 -3.75 9.50
N SER A 53 -4.16 -4.41 10.25
CA SER A 53 -4.56 -3.97 11.60
C SER A 53 -3.42 -3.95 12.61
N HIS A 54 -2.33 -4.70 12.36
CA HIS A 54 -1.15 -4.74 13.23
C HIS A 54 -0.16 -3.58 13.01
N TYR A 55 -0.44 -2.67 12.07
CA TYR A 55 0.44 -1.55 11.75
C TYR A 55 -0.09 -0.19 12.22
N PRO A 56 0.80 0.70 12.70
CA PRO A 56 2.22 0.45 12.94
C PRO A 56 2.49 -0.44 14.17
N LYS A 57 3.52 -1.30 14.07
CA LYS A 57 3.89 -2.28 15.12
C LYS A 57 4.25 -1.66 16.48
N TYR A 58 4.73 -0.42 16.46
CA TYR A 58 5.10 0.33 17.66
C TYR A 58 4.20 1.55 17.77
N VAL A 59 3.26 1.52 18.71
CA VAL A 59 2.36 2.62 19.02
C VAL A 59 2.57 3.05 20.46
N ASN A 60 3.04 4.30 20.65
CA ASN A 60 3.18 4.91 21.97
C ASN A 60 1.80 5.34 22.51
N GLY A 61 0.97 4.36 22.89
CA GLY A 61 -0.36 4.58 23.46
C GLY A 61 -1.41 5.16 22.49
N GLN A 62 -1.09 5.23 21.20
CA GLN A 62 -2.04 5.71 20.18
C GLN A 62 -2.98 4.58 19.75
N HIS A 63 -4.27 4.90 19.57
CA HIS A 63 -5.22 3.98 18.95
C HIS A 63 -4.86 3.75 17.48
N LEU A 64 -4.96 2.49 17.06
CA LEU A 64 -4.83 2.08 15.66
C LEU A 64 -6.16 2.27 14.94
N ALA A 65 -6.10 2.40 13.62
CA ALA A 65 -7.25 2.49 12.75
C ALA A 65 -6.93 1.83 11.41
N ILE A 66 -7.95 1.34 10.71
CA ILE A 66 -7.82 0.77 9.38
C ILE A 66 -8.58 1.64 8.38
N ILE A 67 -7.86 2.11 7.37
CA ILE A 67 -8.45 2.79 6.22
C ILE A 67 -8.70 1.74 5.13
N ILE A 68 -9.95 1.63 4.68
CA ILE A 68 -10.33 0.79 3.54
C ILE A 68 -10.29 1.64 2.29
N VAL A 69 -9.55 1.18 1.28
CA VAL A 69 -9.30 1.95 0.07
C VAL A 69 -9.58 1.11 -1.15
N ARG A 70 -10.27 1.69 -2.14
CA ARG A 70 -10.39 1.12 -3.47
C ARG A 70 -9.30 1.69 -4.36
N VAL A 71 -8.40 0.85 -4.87
CA VAL A 71 -7.34 1.27 -5.79
C VAL A 71 -7.54 0.68 -7.16
N ARG A 72 -7.32 1.51 -8.19
CA ARG A 72 -7.21 1.07 -9.56
C ARG A 72 -5.74 0.97 -9.92
N VAL A 73 -5.32 -0.15 -10.47
CA VAL A 73 -3.91 -0.45 -10.72
C VAL A 73 -3.72 -0.88 -12.16
N ALA A 74 -2.68 -0.34 -12.81
CA ALA A 74 -2.38 -0.64 -14.20
C ALA A 74 -1.33 -1.77 -14.31
N LYS A 75 -0.09 -1.51 -13.88
CA LYS A 75 1.02 -2.48 -13.91
C LYS A 75 1.38 -2.87 -12.49
N VAL A 76 1.48 -4.18 -12.25
CA VAL A 76 1.92 -4.79 -10.98
C VAL A 76 3.20 -5.56 -11.29
N LYS A 77 4.25 -5.34 -10.51
CA LYS A 77 5.54 -6.02 -10.59
C LYS A 77 5.81 -6.77 -9.30
N ARG A 78 5.92 -8.09 -9.35
CA ARG A 78 6.32 -8.89 -8.19
C ARG A 78 7.79 -8.66 -7.84
N ILE A 79 8.06 -8.46 -6.55
CA ILE A 79 9.37 -8.54 -5.91
C ILE A 79 9.23 -9.58 -4.82
N ASP A 80 9.87 -10.74 -5.01
CA ASP A 80 9.74 -11.91 -4.15
C ASP A 80 11.02 -12.24 -3.37
N TYR A 81 12.06 -11.39 -3.47
CA TYR A 81 13.28 -11.52 -2.66
C TYR A 81 13.89 -10.16 -2.28
N GLN A 82 14.61 -10.12 -1.15
CA GLN A 82 15.34 -8.94 -0.67
C GLN A 82 16.63 -8.73 -1.48
N GLY A 83 17.00 -7.48 -1.74
CA GLY A 83 18.13 -7.12 -2.59
C GLY A 83 17.77 -7.14 -4.09
N HIS A 84 16.49 -7.28 -4.44
CA HIS A 84 16.07 -7.22 -5.84
C HIS A 84 16.53 -5.91 -6.49
N PRO A 85 17.10 -5.91 -7.72
CA PRO A 85 17.64 -4.69 -8.35
C PRO A 85 16.62 -3.55 -8.47
N LEU A 86 15.35 -3.91 -8.62
CA LEU A 86 14.23 -2.96 -8.69
C LEU A 86 13.61 -2.62 -7.33
N GLN A 87 14.11 -3.15 -6.21
CA GLN A 87 13.46 -3.04 -4.90
C GLN A 87 13.21 -1.59 -4.49
N LYS A 88 14.24 -0.74 -4.54
CA LYS A 88 14.12 0.67 -4.14
C LYS A 88 13.63 1.60 -5.24
N THR A 89 13.61 1.15 -6.50
CA THR A 89 13.19 1.92 -7.68
C THR A 89 11.84 1.48 -8.24
N LEU A 90 11.14 0.62 -7.50
CA LEU A 90 9.89 0.04 -7.95
C LEU A 90 8.77 1.06 -8.07
N TYR A 91 8.79 2.11 -7.25
CA TYR A 91 7.82 3.20 -7.30
C TYR A 91 7.69 3.82 -8.70
N GLN A 92 8.73 3.71 -9.55
CA GLN A 92 8.71 4.14 -10.96
C GLN A 92 7.97 3.17 -11.90
N HIS A 93 7.58 1.99 -11.42
CA HIS A 93 7.28 0.83 -12.26
C HIS A 93 6.06 -0.02 -11.85
N GLY A 94 5.42 0.19 -10.68
CA GLY A 94 4.14 -0.46 -10.30
C GLY A 94 4.06 -0.95 -8.85
N MET A 95 2.94 -1.61 -8.51
CA MET A 95 2.72 -2.24 -7.18
C MET A 95 3.38 -3.62 -7.06
N VAL A 96 3.73 -4.09 -5.85
CA VAL A 96 4.23 -5.46 -5.61
C VAL A 96 3.13 -6.39 -5.16
N SER A 97 3.00 -7.55 -5.83
CA SER A 97 2.38 -8.74 -5.22
C SER A 97 3.47 -9.68 -4.72
N SER A 98 3.54 -10.00 -3.43
CA SER A 98 4.45 -11.00 -2.85
C SER A 98 3.68 -11.97 -1.97
N GLU A 99 4.18 -13.20 -1.81
CA GLU A 99 3.63 -14.20 -0.86
C GLU A 99 3.80 -13.75 0.61
N MET A 100 4.62 -12.71 0.86
CA MET A 100 4.72 -11.97 2.12
C MET A 100 4.21 -10.51 1.99
N GLU A 101 3.17 -10.29 1.19
CA GLU A 101 2.50 -9.03 0.77
C GLU A 101 2.97 -7.71 1.41
N GLU A 102 3.85 -6.96 0.76
CA GLU A 102 3.92 -5.51 0.96
C GLU A 102 3.54 -4.84 -0.35
N ASP A 103 2.36 -4.24 -0.40
CA ASP A 103 1.96 -3.43 -1.56
C ASP A 103 2.63 -2.04 -1.44
N CYS A 104 2.99 -1.42 -2.58
CA CYS A 104 3.50 -0.06 -2.61
C CYS A 104 2.76 0.74 -3.70
N VAL A 105 1.99 1.74 -3.29
CA VAL A 105 1.25 2.63 -4.19
C VAL A 105 1.99 3.96 -4.29
N TYR A 106 2.50 4.29 -5.49
CA TYR A 106 3.21 5.54 -5.75
C TYR A 106 2.28 6.72 -6.11
N GLU A 107 1.14 6.43 -6.75
CA GLU A 107 0.14 7.43 -7.14
C GLU A 107 -1.12 7.33 -6.27
N PRO A 108 -1.10 7.84 -5.02
CA PRO A 108 -2.23 7.74 -4.11
C PRO A 108 -3.49 8.45 -4.60
N TRP A 109 -3.41 9.38 -5.55
CA TRP A 109 -4.57 10.08 -6.11
C TRP A 109 -5.53 9.18 -6.91
N GLN A 110 -5.11 7.97 -7.28
CA GLN A 110 -6.00 6.97 -7.90
C GLN A 110 -6.77 6.12 -6.87
N SER A 111 -6.64 6.46 -5.59
CA SER A 111 -7.20 5.72 -4.47
C SER A 111 -8.41 6.47 -3.88
N LYS A 112 -9.52 5.76 -3.69
CA LYS A 112 -10.71 6.31 -3.03
C LYS A 112 -10.83 5.67 -1.64
N VAL A 113 -10.75 6.50 -0.60
CA VAL A 113 -11.09 6.08 0.77
C VAL A 113 -12.58 5.73 0.79
N LEU A 114 -12.88 4.50 1.20
CA LEU A 114 -14.25 4.00 1.30
C LEU A 114 -14.78 4.13 2.71
N GLU A 115 -13.95 3.80 3.70
CA GLU A 115 -14.39 3.64 5.08
C GLU A 115 -13.20 3.75 6.05
N LEU A 116 -13.48 4.24 7.26
CA LEU A 116 -12.56 4.27 8.39
C LEU A 116 -13.15 3.38 9.49
N ASN A 117 -12.44 2.30 9.85
CA ASN A 117 -12.81 1.45 10.97
C ASN A 117 -11.94 1.76 12.19
N ILE A 118 -12.60 1.89 13.34
CA ILE A 118 -12.03 2.17 14.67
C ILE A 118 -11.74 0.85 15.39
#